data_AF-A0A6N7FSK5-F1
#
_entry.id   AF-A0A6N7FSK5-F1
#
_cell.length_a   1.000
_cell.length_b   1.000
_cell.length_c   1.000
_cell.angle_alpha   90.00
_cell.angle_beta   90.00
_cell.angle_gamma   90.00
#
_symmetry.space_group_name_H-M   'P 1'
#
loop_
_entity.id
_entity.type
_entity.pdbx_description
1 polymer ?
#
loop_
_entity_poly.entity_id
_entity_poly.type
_entity_poly.pdbx_seq_one_letter_code
_entity_poly.pdbx_strand_id
1 'polypeptide(L)'
;MDVSWNQELTDQLDWHWRNQLRPRLDGLVDEEYLWEPVEGAWNVRPRGTSAAPMAVGGGDFTIDFAVPEPQPAPVTTIAWRL
;
A
#
# COMPACT_ATOMS: atom_id res chain seq x y z
N MET A 1 37.92 -13.11 -0.52
CA MET A 1 37.21 -12.55 0.65
C MET A 1 35.82 -13.17 0.64
N ASP A 2 35.40 -13.74 1.74
CA ASP A 2 34.04 -14.26 1.89
C ASP A 2 33.12 -13.11 2.31
N VAL A 3 31.95 -12.99 1.68
CA VAL A 3 31.00 -11.91 1.94
C VAL A 3 29.97 -12.43 2.93
N SER A 4 29.80 -11.72 4.05
CA SER A 4 28.74 -12.01 5.00
C SER A 4 27.39 -11.54 4.45
N TRP A 5 26.81 -12.31 3.54
CA TRP A 5 25.60 -11.92 2.79
C TRP A 5 24.42 -11.52 3.67
N ASN A 6 24.20 -12.19 4.79
CA ASN A 6 23.11 -11.84 5.71
C ASN A 6 23.30 -10.42 6.30
N GLN A 7 24.54 -10.04 6.62
CA GLN A 7 24.84 -8.70 7.13
C GLN A 7 24.64 -7.66 6.04
N GLU A 8 25.23 -7.88 4.86
CA GLU A 8 25.14 -6.95 3.72
C GLU A 8 23.69 -6.69 3.28
N LEU A 9 22.87 -7.74 3.20
CA LEU A 9 21.46 -7.61 2.81
C LEU A 9 20.65 -6.86 3.88
N THR A 10 20.89 -7.15 5.15
CA THR A 10 20.19 -6.47 6.25
C THR A 10 20.56 -4.99 6.28
N ASP A 11 21.86 -4.67 6.16
CA ASP A 11 22.35 -3.29 6.16
C ASP A 11 21.84 -2.51 4.95
N GLN A 12 21.80 -3.13 3.77
CA GLN A 12 21.24 -2.50 2.58
C GLN A 12 19.75 -2.19 2.75
N LEU A 13 18.95 -3.16 3.20
CA LEU A 13 17.51 -2.96 3.42
C LEU A 13 17.24 -1.88 4.46
N ASP A 14 17.99 -1.90 5.56
CA ASP A 14 17.89 -0.91 6.62
C ASP A 14 18.26 0.50 6.12
N TRP A 15 19.37 0.62 5.39
CA TRP A 15 19.79 1.89 4.82
C TRP A 15 18.75 2.43 3.83
N HIS A 16 18.23 1.59 2.93
CA HIS A 16 17.17 1.98 2.00
C HIS A 16 15.90 2.41 2.73
N TRP A 17 15.49 1.68 3.76
CA TRP A 17 14.33 2.04 4.57
C TRP A 17 14.52 3.41 5.23
N ARG A 18 15.64 3.63 5.92
CA ARG A 18 15.87 4.85 6.71
C ARG A 18 16.18 6.08 5.87
N ASN A 19 16.92 5.93 4.78
CA ASN A 19 17.45 7.07 4.02
C ASN A 19 16.66 7.39 2.77
N GLN A 20 16.00 6.38 2.18
CA GLN A 20 15.25 6.57 0.94
C GLN A 20 13.74 6.51 1.21
N LEU A 21 13.22 5.43 1.80
CA LEU A 21 11.77 5.22 1.83
C LEU A 21 11.08 6.02 2.95
N ARG A 22 11.44 5.77 4.22
CA ARG A 22 10.69 6.26 5.38
C ARG A 22 10.50 7.78 5.43
N PRO A 23 11.52 8.62 5.12
CA PRO A 23 11.36 10.08 5.18
C PRO A 23 10.35 10.64 4.18
N ARG A 24 10.08 9.93 3.07
CA ARG A 24 9.10 10.37 2.07
C ARG A 24 7.64 10.25 2.55
N LEU A 25 7.43 9.49 3.62
CA LEU A 25 6.13 9.30 4.25
C LEU A 25 6.01 10.15 5.53
N ASP A 26 7.02 10.95 5.88
CA ASP A 26 6.94 11.82 7.05
C ASP A 26 5.85 12.87 6.87
N GLY A 27 4.96 12.96 7.86
CA GLY A 27 3.84 13.89 7.86
C GLY A 27 2.59 13.40 7.13
N LEU A 28 2.62 12.25 6.46
CA LEU A 28 1.44 11.65 5.84
C LEU A 28 0.46 11.19 6.93
N VAL A 29 -0.67 11.87 7.06
CA VAL A 29 -1.71 11.54 8.05
C VAL A 29 -2.71 10.52 7.51
N ASP A 30 -3.47 9.88 8.39
CA ASP A 30 -4.46 8.87 8.00
C ASP A 30 -5.53 9.44 7.05
N GLU A 31 -5.94 10.70 7.25
CA GLU A 31 -6.88 11.37 6.36
C GLU A 31 -6.33 11.51 4.94
N GLU A 32 -5.05 11.83 4.77
CA GLU A 32 -4.38 11.94 3.47
C GLU A 32 -4.09 10.56 2.87
N TYR A 33 -3.69 9.61 3.71
CA TYR A 33 -3.42 8.23 3.33
C TYR A 33 -4.66 7.56 2.73
N LEU A 34 -5.82 7.78 3.34
CA LEU A 34 -7.12 7.22 2.93
C LEU A 34 -7.92 8.14 2.00
N TRP A 35 -7.40 9.32 1.64
CA TRP A 35 -8.11 10.27 0.79
C TRP A 35 -8.42 9.71 -0.60
N GLU A 36 -9.67 9.88 -1.03
CA GLU A 36 -10.13 9.46 -2.36
C GLU A 36 -10.09 10.65 -3.33
N PRO A 37 -9.24 10.60 -4.37
CA PRO A 37 -9.10 11.71 -5.32
C PRO A 37 -10.31 11.85 -6.26
N VAL A 38 -11.06 10.76 -6.44
CA VAL A 38 -12.28 10.69 -7.25
C VAL A 38 -13.26 9.72 -6.58
N GLU A 39 -14.55 9.89 -6.84
CA GLU A 39 -15.57 8.95 -6.41
C GLU A 39 -15.31 7.55 -6.99
N GLY A 40 -15.45 6.51 -6.16
CA GLY A 40 -15.23 5.12 -6.57
C GLY A 40 -13.76 4.72 -6.68
N ALA A 41 -12.83 5.52 -6.14
CA ALA A 41 -11.43 5.13 -6.06
C ALA A 41 -11.26 3.85 -5.21
N TRP A 42 -10.35 2.99 -5.65
CA TRP A 42 -9.96 1.79 -4.91
C TRP A 42 -9.05 2.16 -3.74
N ASN A 43 -9.42 1.68 -2.55
CA ASN A 43 -8.81 2.05 -1.30
C ASN A 43 -8.52 0.82 -0.42
N VAL A 44 -7.81 1.04 0.69
CA VAL A 44 -7.81 0.13 1.84
C VAL A 44 -9.04 0.46 2.68
N ARG A 45 -9.88 -0.54 2.94
CA ARG A 45 -11.18 -0.39 3.61
C ARG A 45 -11.20 -1.21 4.89
N PRO A 46 -11.84 -0.74 5.97
CA PRO A 46 -12.25 -1.63 7.05
C PRO A 46 -13.03 -2.82 6.49
N ARG A 47 -12.84 -3.99 7.09
CA ARG A 47 -13.47 -5.22 6.63
C ARG A 47 -14.99 -5.07 6.60
N GLY A 48 -15.58 -5.43 5.46
CA GLY A 48 -17.03 -5.38 5.25
C GLY A 48 -17.57 -4.04 4.77
N THR A 49 -16.71 -3.04 4.54
CA THR A 49 -17.15 -1.72 4.03
C THR A 49 -16.76 -1.48 2.57
N SER A 50 -16.05 -2.40 1.93
CA SER A 50 -15.70 -2.32 0.51
C SER A 50 -16.95 -2.49 -0.35
N ALA A 51 -17.09 -1.63 -1.36
CA ALA A 51 -18.09 -1.75 -2.41
C ALA A 51 -17.51 -2.35 -3.71
N ALA A 52 -16.22 -2.70 -3.72
CA ALA A 52 -15.58 -3.29 -4.88
C ALA A 52 -16.04 -4.75 -5.09
N PRO A 53 -15.90 -5.30 -6.31
CA PRO A 53 -16.28 -6.69 -6.59
C PRO A 53 -15.60 -7.71 -5.67
N MET A 54 -14.39 -7.41 -5.21
CA MET A 54 -13.63 -8.23 -4.28
C MET A 54 -13.02 -7.36 -3.19
N ALA A 55 -13.01 -7.89 -1.97
CA ALA A 55 -12.31 -7.35 -0.82
C ALA A 55 -11.23 -8.35 -0.39
N VAL A 56 -9.94 -8.02 -0.60
CA VAL A 56 -8.82 -8.96 -0.38
C VAL A 56 -8.05 -8.58 0.88
N GLY A 57 -7.77 -9.55 1.75
CA GLY A 57 -6.98 -9.36 2.98
C GLY A 57 -7.46 -10.25 4.11
N GLY A 58 -6.58 -10.55 5.08
CA GLY A 58 -6.86 -11.46 6.21
C GLY A 58 -7.13 -10.79 7.56
N GLY A 59 -6.88 -9.48 7.72
CA GLY A 59 -6.98 -8.75 8.99
C GLY A 59 -8.21 -7.85 9.11
N ASP A 60 -8.15 -6.80 9.91
CA ASP A 60 -9.30 -5.88 10.09
C ASP A 60 -9.58 -5.00 8.85
N PHE A 61 -8.64 -4.97 7.90
CA PHE A 61 -8.73 -4.22 6.65
C PHE A 61 -8.60 -5.14 5.44
N THR A 62 -9.17 -4.68 4.33
CA THR A 62 -9.14 -5.32 3.01
C THR A 62 -8.93 -4.28 1.92
N ILE A 63 -8.28 -4.64 0.81
CA ILE A 63 -8.19 -3.78 -0.37
C ILE A 63 -9.38 -3.97 -1.30
N ASP A 64 -9.80 -2.89 -1.94
CA ASP A 64 -10.71 -2.91 -3.09
C ASP A 64 -10.00 -3.58 -4.28
N PHE A 65 -10.61 -4.61 -4.88
CA PHE A 65 -10.01 -5.37 -5.98
C PHE A 65 -11.05 -5.99 -6.92
N ALA A 66 -10.62 -6.50 -8.07
CA ALA A 66 -11.44 -7.31 -8.97
C ALA A 66 -10.60 -8.17 -9.92
N VAL A 67 -11.14 -9.32 -10.32
CA VAL A 67 -10.60 -10.19 -11.38
C VAL A 67 -11.76 -10.65 -12.28
N PRO A 68 -11.76 -10.35 -13.59
CA PRO A 68 -10.79 -9.52 -14.30
C PRO A 68 -10.81 -8.05 -13.83
N GLU A 69 -9.75 -7.31 -14.13
CA GLU A 69 -9.69 -5.87 -13.86
C GLU A 69 -10.83 -5.14 -14.61
N PRO A 70 -11.52 -4.18 -13.98
CA PRO A 70 -12.55 -3.38 -14.65
C PRO A 70 -11.95 -2.54 -15.78
N GLN A 71 -12.76 -2.19 -16.77
CA GLN A 71 -12.34 -1.28 -17.85
C GLN A 71 -13.29 -0.08 -17.94
N PRO A 72 -12.81 1.15 -17.68
CA PRO A 72 -11.43 1.51 -17.30
C PRO A 72 -11.06 1.04 -15.88
N ALA A 73 -9.76 0.91 -15.62
CA ALA A 73 -9.25 0.63 -14.28
C ALA A 73 -9.59 1.79 -13.33
N PRO A 74 -10.10 1.52 -12.11
CA PRO A 74 -10.37 2.56 -11.13
C PRO A 74 -9.10 3.29 -10.69
N VAL A 75 -9.24 4.57 -10.33
CA VAL A 75 -8.15 5.30 -9.66
C VAL A 75 -7.92 4.68 -8.28
N THR A 76 -6.67 4.57 -7.88
CA THR A 76 -6.26 3.98 -6.60
C THR A 76 -5.73 5.06 -5.65
N THR A 77 -6.05 4.98 -4.36
CA THR A 77 -5.55 5.90 -3.34
C THR A 77 -4.07 5.67 -3.01
N ILE A 78 -3.50 6.54 -2.19
CA ILE A 78 -2.15 6.34 -1.62
C ILE A 78 -2.12 5.05 -0.80
N ALA A 79 -3.12 4.83 0.07
CA ALA A 79 -3.22 3.62 0.88
C ALA A 79 -3.24 2.33 0.07
N TRP A 80 -3.89 2.32 -1.09
CA TRP A 80 -3.93 1.13 -1.94
C TRP A 80 -2.57 0.83 -2.60
N ARG A 81 -1.78 1.88 -2.89
CA ARG A 81 -0.50 1.78 -3.60
C ARG A 81 0.69 1.41 -2.72
N LEU A 82 0.53 1.50 -1.40
CA LEU A 82 1.55 1.20 -0.39
C LEU A 82 1.26 -0.15 0.28
#